data_AF-A0AAU2UU26-F1
#
_entry.id   AF-A0AAU2UU26-F1
#
_cell.length_a   1.000
_cell.length_b   1.000
_cell.length_c   1.000
_cell.angle_alpha   90.00
_cell.angle_beta   90.00
_cell.angle_gamma   90.00
#
_symmetry.space_group_name_H-M   'P 1'
#
loop_
_entity.id
_entity.type
_entity.pdbx_description
1 polymer ?
#
loop_
_entity_poly.entity_id
_entity_poly.type
_entity_poly.pdbx_seq_one_letter_code
_entity_poly.pdbx_strand_id
1 'polypeptide(L)'
;MTHTMHEFDRYADISAALADPALVPDPPATDGGPAGAGVAWLRATVARFSSGEPHRRRRALVEAELARLEPAALRRAVAAGPEGEVRVRVVRTLAEALGMPDPGAVAEAVTVVAGAYFGAADAAADEAVARLVAQLAPAPADEAALEAAANRIGLLVQACAATAALVEAAAGSDVPLARVLREVPPVPAMRRVAARATRVAGREIGEGDVVLLDLATANRVHPVPLTFGAPPRICPGRAHALAMADGLLQRPRTAFARLHDQVTPLLLPNAWDYASAAVLAAQGFPAVGTTSLGVAAAAGLPDGAAATVEENLALARRLGQGSFLFSVDVEGGFSDDPEKVAELAERLYDVGASGINLEDGRPDSTLAPVELHAAKIAAVKSAVPALFVNARTDTYWLGRQEEKTETRLAVYEQAGADGVFAPGLSDPDRIAALTENLTVPLNILYTPTGPTLAELATMGVRRISLGSLLYRNALAAAVTTATAVRDGLPTEPATLSYAEVQALGAPAHLRRGDTCVRHDA
;
A
#
# COMPACT_ATOMS: atom_id res chain seq x y z
N MET A 1 -24.28 -32.68 -21.69
CA MET A 1 -24.61 -31.30 -22.11
C MET A 1 -23.32 -30.66 -22.56
N THR A 2 -23.31 -29.98 -23.71
CA THR A 2 -22.14 -29.21 -24.17
C THR A 2 -22.07 -27.94 -23.34
N HIS A 3 -21.11 -27.85 -22.42
CA HIS A 3 -20.86 -26.64 -21.66
C HIS A 3 -20.28 -25.56 -22.57
N THR A 4 -20.83 -24.36 -22.53
CA THR A 4 -20.34 -23.21 -23.30
C THR A 4 -19.22 -22.53 -22.53
N MET A 5 -18.20 -22.04 -23.25
CA MET A 5 -17.16 -21.21 -22.68
C MET A 5 -17.45 -19.74 -22.97
N HIS A 6 -17.45 -18.92 -21.93
CA HIS A 6 -17.65 -17.47 -21.99
C HIS A 6 -16.34 -16.77 -21.62
N GLU A 7 -15.89 -15.84 -22.45
CA GLU A 7 -14.63 -15.10 -22.21
C GLU A 7 -14.93 -13.62 -21.91
N PHE A 8 -14.32 -13.11 -20.84
CA PHE A 8 -14.37 -11.69 -20.45
C PHE A 8 -12.96 -11.12 -20.40
N ASP A 9 -12.74 -10.04 -21.13
CA ASP A 9 -11.47 -9.31 -21.28
C ASP A 9 -11.59 -7.83 -20.84
N ARG A 10 -12.81 -7.32 -20.63
CA ARG A 10 -13.06 -5.98 -20.11
C ARG A 10 -13.03 -5.97 -18.59
N TYR A 11 -12.32 -5.00 -18.00
CA TYR A 11 -12.18 -4.84 -16.55
C TYR A 11 -13.52 -4.88 -15.79
N ALA A 12 -14.53 -4.13 -16.27
CA ALA A 12 -15.84 -4.07 -15.63
C ALA A 12 -16.57 -5.43 -15.66
N ASP A 13 -16.43 -6.19 -16.74
CA ASP A 13 -17.08 -7.49 -16.90
C ASP A 13 -16.42 -8.54 -16.01
N ILE A 14 -15.09 -8.54 -15.95
CA ILE A 14 -14.33 -9.40 -15.05
C ILE A 14 -14.65 -9.08 -13.59
N SER A 15 -14.72 -7.79 -13.23
CA SER A 15 -15.08 -7.37 -11.87
C SER A 15 -16.49 -7.85 -11.50
N ALA A 16 -17.45 -7.71 -12.41
CA ALA A 16 -18.80 -8.24 -12.22
C ALA A 16 -18.80 -9.78 -12.07
N ALA A 17 -18.01 -10.48 -12.89
CA ALA A 17 -17.88 -11.94 -12.80
C ALA A 17 -17.26 -12.40 -11.47
N LEU A 18 -16.26 -11.70 -10.95
CA LEU A 18 -15.65 -11.99 -9.65
C LEU A 18 -16.61 -11.73 -8.48
N ALA A 19 -17.50 -10.74 -8.63
CA ALA A 19 -18.52 -10.40 -7.63
C ALA A 19 -19.72 -11.35 -7.64
N ASP A 20 -19.98 -12.07 -8.75
CA ASP A 20 -21.11 -12.98 -8.85
C ASP A 20 -20.89 -14.26 -7.98
N PRO A 21 -21.77 -14.55 -7.01
CA PRO A 21 -21.64 -15.73 -6.16
C PRO A 21 -21.92 -17.06 -6.89
N ALA A 22 -22.56 -17.04 -8.06
CA ALA A 22 -22.79 -18.23 -8.88
C ALA A 22 -21.54 -18.68 -9.64
N LEU A 23 -20.58 -17.78 -9.86
CA LEU A 23 -19.31 -18.11 -10.52
C LEU A 23 -18.27 -18.55 -9.48
N VAL A 24 -18.05 -19.86 -9.39
CA VAL A 24 -17.19 -20.50 -8.38
C VAL A 24 -15.87 -20.97 -9.02
N PRO A 25 -14.80 -21.23 -8.23
CA PRO A 25 -13.65 -21.97 -8.73
C PRO A 25 -14.08 -23.32 -9.31
N ASP A 26 -13.34 -23.80 -10.30
CA ASP A 26 -13.53 -25.16 -10.84
C ASP A 26 -13.31 -26.19 -9.71
N PRO A 27 -14.31 -27.02 -9.34
CA PRO A 27 -14.15 -27.99 -8.27
C PRO A 27 -13.08 -29.01 -8.66
N PRO A 28 -12.16 -29.36 -7.75
CA PRO A 28 -11.11 -30.31 -8.05
C PRO A 28 -11.70 -31.71 -8.20
N ALA A 29 -11.13 -32.53 -9.08
CA ALA A 29 -11.49 -33.94 -9.19
C ALA A 29 -11.25 -34.63 -7.83
N THR A 30 -12.26 -35.35 -7.33
CA THR A 30 -12.13 -36.19 -6.15
C THR A 30 -11.44 -37.50 -6.56
N ASP A 31 -10.34 -37.84 -5.90
CA ASP A 31 -9.60 -39.08 -6.18
C ASP A 31 -9.97 -40.22 -5.22
N GLY A 32 -10.73 -39.93 -4.15
CA GLY A 32 -11.10 -40.91 -3.13
C GLY A 32 -9.90 -41.43 -2.32
N GLY A 33 -8.75 -40.74 -2.38
CA GLY A 33 -7.54 -41.07 -1.65
C GLY A 33 -7.68 -40.85 -0.12
N PRO A 34 -6.78 -41.42 0.70
CA PRO A 34 -6.81 -41.21 2.13
C PRO A 34 -6.58 -39.73 2.47
N ALA A 35 -7.25 -39.25 3.54
CA ALA A 35 -7.07 -37.88 3.99
C ALA A 35 -5.60 -37.60 4.33
N GLY A 36 -5.09 -36.45 3.88
CA GLY A 36 -3.68 -36.08 4.04
C GLY A 36 -2.75 -36.68 2.98
N ALA A 37 -3.27 -37.47 2.04
CA ALA A 37 -2.46 -38.03 0.95
C ALA A 37 -2.76 -37.31 -0.36
N GLY A 38 -1.73 -36.74 -0.96
CA GLY A 38 -1.78 -36.32 -2.35
C GLY A 38 -2.25 -34.90 -2.64
N VAL A 39 -1.95 -34.44 -3.86
CA VAL A 39 -2.31 -33.12 -4.38
C VAL A 39 -3.82 -33.00 -4.58
N ALA A 40 -4.51 -34.09 -4.94
CA ALA A 40 -5.97 -34.07 -5.08
C ALA A 40 -6.69 -33.81 -3.75
N TRP A 41 -6.32 -34.49 -2.67
CA TRP A 41 -6.81 -34.18 -1.32
C TRP A 41 -6.50 -32.73 -0.94
N LEU A 42 -5.28 -32.25 -1.19
CA LEU A 42 -4.89 -30.88 -0.88
C LEU A 42 -5.82 -29.89 -1.60
N ARG A 43 -6.03 -30.04 -2.91
CA ARG A 43 -6.93 -29.18 -3.69
C ARG A 43 -8.36 -29.21 -3.16
N ALA A 44 -8.87 -30.37 -2.77
CA ALA A 44 -10.21 -30.52 -2.19
C ALA A 44 -10.35 -29.86 -0.80
N THR A 45 -9.25 -29.61 -0.11
CA THR A 45 -9.23 -29.17 1.31
C THR A 45 -8.83 -27.70 1.49
N VAL A 46 -8.28 -27.05 0.46
CA VAL A 46 -7.85 -25.64 0.54
C VAL A 46 -8.97 -24.65 0.18
N ALA A 47 -8.87 -23.43 0.71
CA ALA A 47 -9.78 -22.34 0.39
C ALA A 47 -9.88 -22.02 -1.11
N ARG A 48 -8.77 -22.11 -1.86
CA ARG A 48 -8.67 -21.70 -3.28
C ARG A 48 -9.72 -22.35 -4.19
N PHE A 49 -10.04 -23.62 -3.94
CA PHE A 49 -10.99 -24.40 -4.74
C PHE A 49 -12.31 -24.65 -4.01
N SER A 50 -12.55 -23.95 -2.91
CA SER A 50 -13.76 -24.07 -2.10
C SER A 50 -14.75 -22.96 -2.44
N SER A 51 -16.02 -23.16 -2.10
CA SER A 51 -17.07 -22.13 -2.14
C SER A 51 -18.02 -22.26 -0.96
N GLY A 52 -18.83 -21.23 -0.69
CA GLY A 52 -19.79 -21.21 0.41
C GLY A 52 -19.12 -21.27 1.79
N GLU A 53 -19.71 -22.05 2.71
CA GLU A 53 -19.25 -22.16 4.09
C GLU A 53 -17.84 -22.78 4.23
N PRO A 54 -17.48 -23.87 3.51
CA PRO A 54 -16.11 -24.38 3.52
C PRO A 54 -15.08 -23.31 3.12
N HIS A 55 -15.37 -22.49 2.10
CA HIS A 55 -14.48 -21.40 1.73
C HIS A 55 -14.30 -20.38 2.85
N ARG A 56 -15.39 -19.94 3.50
CA ARG A 56 -15.31 -18.97 4.61
C ARG A 56 -14.42 -19.50 5.74
N ARG A 57 -14.68 -20.71 6.20
CA ARG A 57 -13.89 -21.35 7.27
C ARG A 57 -12.42 -21.50 6.90
N ARG A 58 -12.12 -22.05 5.72
CA ARG A 58 -10.75 -22.29 5.23
C ARG A 58 -9.99 -21.00 4.97
N ARG A 59 -10.68 -19.98 4.46
CA ARG A 59 -10.10 -18.64 4.26
C ARG A 59 -9.74 -17.98 5.58
N ALA A 60 -10.60 -18.10 6.60
CA ALA A 60 -10.32 -17.57 7.93
C ALA A 60 -9.05 -18.16 8.55
N LEU A 61 -8.76 -19.46 8.29
CA LEU A 61 -7.49 -20.07 8.69
C LEU A 61 -6.29 -19.38 8.00
N VAL A 62 -6.37 -19.15 6.69
CA VAL A 62 -5.30 -18.47 5.93
C VAL A 62 -5.12 -17.03 6.40
N GLU A 63 -6.21 -16.28 6.62
CA GLU A 63 -6.15 -14.90 7.11
C GLU A 63 -5.54 -14.83 8.52
N ALA A 64 -5.84 -15.79 9.40
CA ALA A 64 -5.22 -15.89 10.72
C ALA A 64 -3.72 -16.24 10.69
N GLU A 65 -3.24 -16.98 9.68
CA GLU A 65 -1.80 -17.13 9.43
C GLU A 65 -1.18 -15.80 8.99
N LEU A 66 -1.77 -15.15 7.99
CA LEU A 66 -1.23 -13.93 7.38
C LEU A 66 -1.23 -12.72 8.34
N ALA A 67 -2.24 -12.61 9.21
CA ALA A 67 -2.32 -11.55 10.22
C ALA A 67 -1.18 -11.57 11.23
N ARG A 68 -0.49 -12.72 11.38
CA ARG A 68 0.70 -12.85 12.24
C ARG A 68 1.99 -12.48 11.52
N LEU A 69 1.95 -12.26 10.21
CA LEU A 69 3.11 -12.00 9.38
C LEU A 69 3.15 -10.52 8.97
N GLU A 70 4.10 -9.78 9.54
CA GLU A 70 4.36 -8.40 9.14
C GLU A 70 5.00 -8.34 7.74
N PRO A 71 4.36 -7.75 6.71
CA PRO A 71 4.92 -7.68 5.36
C PRO A 71 6.31 -7.04 5.32
N ALA A 72 6.53 -5.99 6.11
CA ALA A 72 7.83 -5.33 6.22
C ALA A 72 8.92 -6.25 6.82
N ALA A 73 8.56 -7.16 7.73
CA ALA A 73 9.49 -8.14 8.26
C ALA A 73 9.83 -9.21 7.22
N LEU A 74 8.85 -9.71 6.46
CA LEU A 74 9.07 -10.65 5.36
C LEU A 74 9.99 -10.07 4.28
N ARG A 75 9.79 -8.80 3.91
CA ARG A 75 10.66 -8.09 2.96
C ARG A 75 12.12 -8.10 3.42
N ARG A 76 12.38 -7.77 4.70
CA ARG A 76 13.74 -7.78 5.26
C ARG A 76 14.31 -9.20 5.32
N ALA A 77 13.51 -10.16 5.75
CA ALA A 77 13.92 -11.55 5.90
C ALA A 77 14.31 -12.17 4.55
N VAL A 78 13.51 -11.99 3.50
CA VAL A 78 13.81 -12.56 2.18
C VAL A 78 15.03 -11.88 1.51
N ALA A 79 15.22 -10.58 1.77
CA ALA A 79 16.35 -9.81 1.27
C ALA A 79 17.68 -10.23 1.94
N ALA A 80 17.64 -10.53 3.23
CA ALA A 80 18.81 -10.97 4.02
C ALA A 80 19.06 -12.49 3.98
N GLY A 81 18.08 -13.27 3.51
CA GLY A 81 18.18 -14.72 3.45
C GLY A 81 19.14 -15.23 2.37
N PRO A 82 19.56 -16.51 2.46
CA PRO A 82 20.48 -17.10 1.49
C PRO A 82 19.99 -16.97 0.04
N GLU A 83 20.94 -16.75 -0.87
CA GLU A 83 20.71 -16.81 -2.32
C GLU A 83 20.25 -18.20 -2.78
N GLY A 84 19.68 -18.26 -3.98
CA GLY A 84 19.11 -19.48 -4.54
C GLY A 84 17.93 -19.18 -5.46
N GLU A 85 17.26 -20.24 -5.92
CA GLU A 85 16.07 -20.13 -6.77
C GLU A 85 14.97 -19.31 -6.06
N VAL A 86 14.35 -18.38 -6.80
CA VAL A 86 13.36 -17.44 -6.26
C VAL A 86 12.20 -18.16 -5.57
N ARG A 87 11.69 -19.24 -6.19
CA ARG A 87 10.62 -20.08 -5.62
C ARG A 87 10.98 -20.63 -4.23
N VAL A 88 12.18 -21.19 -4.10
CA VAL A 88 12.69 -21.75 -2.83
C VAL A 88 12.83 -20.65 -1.79
N ARG A 89 13.37 -19.48 -2.17
CA ARG A 89 13.54 -18.34 -1.24
C ARG A 89 12.20 -17.84 -0.71
N VAL A 90 11.19 -17.66 -1.57
CA VAL A 90 9.84 -17.24 -1.18
C VAL A 90 9.24 -18.22 -0.18
N VAL A 91 9.26 -19.51 -0.49
CA VAL A 91 8.63 -20.51 0.37
C VAL A 91 9.39 -20.66 1.68
N ARG A 92 10.72 -20.71 1.66
CA ARG A 92 11.54 -20.82 2.87
C ARG A 92 11.25 -19.66 3.83
N THR A 93 11.24 -18.42 3.33
CA THR A 93 10.97 -17.25 4.18
C THR A 93 9.58 -17.28 4.79
N LEU A 94 8.55 -17.71 4.04
CA LEU A 94 7.22 -17.89 4.63
C LEU A 94 7.18 -19.03 5.65
N ALA A 95 7.81 -20.17 5.35
CA ALA A 95 7.86 -21.31 6.27
C ALA A 95 8.58 -20.95 7.59
N GLU A 96 9.70 -20.20 7.51
CA GLU A 96 10.39 -19.64 8.67
C GLU A 96 9.47 -18.73 9.48
N ALA A 97 8.82 -17.76 8.82
CA ALA A 97 7.97 -16.79 9.49
C ALA A 97 6.70 -17.42 10.11
N LEU A 98 6.21 -18.51 9.52
CA LEU A 98 5.10 -19.32 10.05
C LEU A 98 5.55 -20.31 11.16
N GLY A 99 6.84 -20.35 11.49
CA GLY A 99 7.39 -21.24 12.52
C GLY A 99 7.33 -22.73 12.14
N MET A 100 7.41 -23.05 10.85
CA MET A 100 7.43 -24.44 10.39
C MET A 100 8.77 -25.10 10.68
N PRO A 101 8.81 -26.41 11.01
CA PRO A 101 10.07 -27.10 11.23
C PRO A 101 10.80 -27.29 9.89
N ASP A 102 12.13 -27.25 9.90
CA ASP A 102 12.97 -27.37 8.70
C ASP A 102 12.46 -26.61 7.46
N PRO A 103 12.47 -25.26 7.49
CA PRO A 103 11.96 -24.44 6.39
C PRO A 103 12.61 -24.71 5.03
N GLY A 104 13.85 -25.23 5.01
CA GLY A 104 14.53 -25.64 3.79
C GLY A 104 13.87 -26.84 3.13
N ALA A 105 13.68 -27.93 3.89
CA ALA A 105 12.98 -29.12 3.39
C ALA A 105 11.51 -28.82 3.01
N VAL A 106 10.85 -27.94 3.76
CA VAL A 106 9.50 -27.45 3.42
C VAL A 106 9.51 -26.75 2.06
N ALA A 107 10.48 -25.87 1.81
CA ALA A 107 10.57 -25.15 0.55
C ALA A 107 10.79 -26.06 -0.66
N GLU A 108 11.63 -27.08 -0.53
CA GLU A 108 11.84 -28.10 -1.56
C GLU A 108 10.56 -28.88 -1.84
N ALA A 109 9.89 -29.40 -0.80
CA ALA A 109 8.66 -30.17 -0.94
C ALA A 109 7.53 -29.34 -1.58
N VAL A 110 7.33 -28.10 -1.13
CA VAL A 110 6.31 -27.20 -1.69
C VAL A 110 6.60 -26.86 -3.15
N THR A 111 7.87 -26.71 -3.55
CA THR A 111 8.23 -26.43 -4.95
C THR A 111 7.84 -27.59 -5.87
N VAL A 112 8.01 -28.84 -5.41
CA VAL A 112 7.52 -30.05 -6.12
C VAL A 112 6.00 -30.03 -6.22
N VAL A 113 5.29 -29.78 -5.11
CA VAL A 113 3.82 -29.70 -5.10
C VAL A 113 3.31 -28.59 -6.03
N ALA A 114 3.94 -27.42 -6.02
CA ALA A 114 3.56 -26.28 -6.85
C ALA A 114 3.68 -26.58 -8.35
N GLY A 115 4.69 -27.35 -8.76
CA GLY A 115 4.87 -27.78 -10.16
C GLY A 115 3.73 -28.67 -10.68
N ALA A 116 3.16 -29.51 -9.82
CA ALA A 116 2.05 -30.41 -10.17
C ALA A 116 0.66 -29.88 -9.78
N TYR A 117 0.57 -28.70 -9.17
CA TYR A 117 -0.65 -28.25 -8.48
C TYR A 117 -1.90 -28.15 -9.37
N PHE A 118 -1.73 -27.80 -10.65
CA PHE A 118 -2.82 -27.78 -11.64
C PHE A 118 -2.73 -28.92 -12.66
N GLY A 119 -1.78 -29.85 -12.49
CA GLY A 119 -1.49 -30.92 -13.43
C GLY A 119 -2.25 -32.22 -13.15
N ALA A 120 -1.85 -33.25 -13.90
CA ALA A 120 -2.27 -34.64 -13.67
C ALA A 120 -1.65 -35.20 -12.37
N ALA A 121 -2.08 -36.40 -11.97
CA ALA A 121 -1.53 -37.09 -10.80
C ALA A 121 0.00 -37.25 -10.91
N ASP A 122 0.72 -36.93 -9.84
CA ASP A 122 2.17 -36.97 -9.76
C ASP A 122 2.58 -37.57 -8.41
N ALA A 123 3.22 -38.74 -8.46
CA ALA A 123 3.55 -39.51 -7.26
C ALA A 123 4.57 -38.78 -6.35
N ALA A 124 5.50 -38.00 -6.92
CA ALA A 124 6.48 -37.26 -6.14
C ALA A 124 5.83 -36.07 -5.43
N ALA A 125 4.90 -35.39 -6.10
CA ALA A 125 4.09 -34.34 -5.49
C ALA A 125 3.17 -34.91 -4.41
N ASP A 126 2.59 -36.09 -4.62
CA ASP A 126 1.72 -36.73 -3.62
C ASP A 126 2.50 -37.13 -2.36
N GLU A 127 3.70 -37.67 -2.52
CA GLU A 127 4.61 -37.97 -1.41
C GLU A 127 5.04 -36.69 -0.68
N ALA A 128 5.31 -35.60 -1.41
CA ALA A 128 5.64 -34.31 -0.83
C ALA A 128 4.48 -33.74 0.01
N VAL A 129 3.23 -33.86 -0.44
CA VAL A 129 2.05 -33.48 0.37
C VAL A 129 1.98 -34.32 1.63
N ALA A 130 2.12 -35.65 1.53
CA ALA A 130 2.05 -36.54 2.69
C ALA A 130 3.12 -36.20 3.75
N ARG A 131 4.35 -35.89 3.33
CA ARG A 131 5.42 -35.44 4.23
C ARG A 131 5.10 -34.11 4.92
N LEU A 132 4.61 -33.12 4.18
CA LEU A 132 4.23 -31.82 4.73
C LEU A 132 3.07 -31.94 5.73
N VAL A 133 2.07 -32.79 5.44
CA VAL A 133 0.95 -33.05 6.35
C VAL A 133 1.43 -33.74 7.62
N ALA A 134 2.27 -34.78 7.51
CA ALA A 134 2.81 -35.48 8.68
C ALA A 134 3.60 -34.56 9.62
N GLN A 135 4.25 -33.54 9.07
CA GLN A 135 5.00 -32.55 9.83
C GLN A 135 4.10 -31.52 10.52
N LEU A 136 3.04 -31.07 9.86
CA LEU A 136 2.13 -30.03 10.37
C LEU A 136 0.99 -30.56 11.25
N ALA A 137 0.58 -31.81 11.03
CA ALA A 137 -0.51 -32.48 11.71
C ALA A 137 -0.12 -33.95 12.00
N PRO A 138 0.79 -34.18 12.97
CA PRO A 138 1.27 -35.52 13.30
C PRO A 138 0.15 -36.42 13.84
N ALA A 139 0.22 -37.70 13.52
CA ALA A 139 -0.83 -38.65 13.88
C ALA A 139 -0.88 -38.94 15.40
N PRO A 140 -2.10 -39.12 15.98
CA PRO A 140 -3.40 -39.02 15.33
C PRO A 140 -3.85 -37.55 15.21
N ALA A 141 -4.10 -37.09 13.98
CA ALA A 141 -4.65 -35.76 13.71
C ALA A 141 -6.15 -35.87 13.39
N ASP A 142 -6.95 -34.95 13.93
CA ASP A 142 -8.36 -34.83 13.58
C ASP A 142 -8.55 -34.07 12.24
N GLU A 143 -9.79 -34.03 11.76
CA GLU A 143 -10.12 -33.38 10.49
C GLU A 143 -9.80 -31.87 10.51
N ALA A 144 -9.94 -31.21 11.67
CA ALA A 144 -9.66 -29.79 11.82
C ALA A 144 -8.15 -29.51 11.70
N ALA A 145 -7.31 -30.32 12.34
CA ALA A 145 -5.84 -30.23 12.23
C ALA A 145 -5.37 -30.50 10.80
N LEU A 146 -5.94 -31.50 10.13
CA LEU A 146 -5.65 -31.79 8.73
C LEU A 146 -6.09 -30.64 7.80
N GLU A 147 -7.25 -30.03 8.04
CA GLU A 147 -7.73 -28.88 7.26
C GLU A 147 -6.85 -27.64 7.49
N ALA A 148 -6.41 -27.39 8.72
CA ALA A 148 -5.46 -26.32 9.03
C ALA A 148 -4.11 -26.54 8.33
N ALA A 149 -3.57 -27.77 8.39
CA ALA A 149 -2.34 -28.13 7.68
C ALA A 149 -2.48 -27.93 6.17
N ALA A 150 -3.58 -28.41 5.56
CA ALA A 150 -3.86 -28.22 4.15
C ALA A 150 -3.85 -26.74 3.75
N ASN A 151 -4.49 -25.87 4.52
CA ASN A 151 -4.57 -24.44 4.20
C ASN A 151 -3.24 -23.71 4.42
N ARG A 152 -2.39 -24.14 5.37
CA ARG A 152 -1.02 -23.63 5.50
C ARG A 152 -0.13 -24.08 4.32
N ILE A 153 -0.22 -25.34 3.89
CA ILE A 153 0.47 -25.82 2.67
C ILE A 153 -0.03 -25.06 1.44
N GLY A 154 -1.35 -24.93 1.31
CA GLY A 154 -1.99 -24.22 0.21
C GLY A 154 -1.62 -22.73 0.13
N LEU A 155 -1.35 -22.09 1.28
CA LEU A 155 -0.78 -20.73 1.33
C LEU A 155 0.62 -20.70 0.70
N LEU A 156 1.52 -21.60 1.12
CA LEU A 156 2.88 -21.68 0.59
C LEU A 156 2.92 -22.00 -0.91
N VAL A 157 2.12 -22.98 -1.35
CA VAL A 157 2.02 -23.37 -2.78
C VAL A 157 1.54 -22.22 -3.64
N GLN A 158 0.54 -21.45 -3.18
CA GLN A 158 0.02 -20.30 -3.92
C GLN A 158 1.00 -19.14 -3.96
N ALA A 159 1.78 -18.92 -2.90
CA ALA A 159 2.82 -17.90 -2.87
C ALA A 159 3.99 -18.25 -3.80
N CYS A 160 4.35 -19.54 -3.91
CA CYS A 160 5.54 -20.04 -4.60
C CYS A 160 5.67 -19.53 -6.05
N ALA A 161 4.82 -20.00 -6.97
CA ALA A 161 4.96 -19.68 -8.39
C ALA A 161 4.55 -18.24 -8.71
N ALA A 162 3.48 -17.72 -8.08
CA ALA A 162 2.96 -16.40 -8.41
C ALA A 162 3.91 -15.26 -7.97
N THR A 163 4.52 -15.37 -6.78
CA THR A 163 5.49 -14.37 -6.30
C THR A 163 6.78 -14.47 -7.09
N ALA A 164 7.24 -15.69 -7.40
CA ALA A 164 8.43 -15.88 -8.23
C ALA A 164 8.25 -15.28 -9.63
N ALA A 165 7.12 -15.56 -10.29
CA ALA A 165 6.81 -14.98 -11.60
C ALA A 165 6.74 -13.45 -11.56
N LEU A 166 6.21 -12.85 -10.48
CA LEU A 166 6.23 -11.40 -10.29
C LEU A 166 7.66 -10.85 -10.18
N VAL A 167 8.52 -11.50 -9.39
CA VAL A 167 9.93 -11.10 -9.23
C VAL A 167 10.69 -11.24 -10.54
N GLU A 168 10.51 -12.36 -11.24
CA GLU A 168 11.16 -12.63 -12.52
C GLU A 168 10.72 -11.63 -13.61
N ALA A 169 9.42 -11.31 -13.69
CA ALA A 169 8.91 -10.30 -14.61
C ALA A 169 9.42 -8.88 -14.30
N ALA A 170 9.74 -8.60 -13.03
CA ALA A 170 10.24 -7.32 -12.58
C ALA A 170 11.78 -7.21 -12.60
N ALA A 171 12.47 -8.35 -12.70
CA ALA A 171 13.93 -8.44 -12.58
C ALA A 171 14.62 -7.64 -13.69
N GLY A 172 15.69 -6.92 -13.32
CA GLY A 172 16.46 -6.11 -14.27
C GLY A 172 15.75 -4.84 -14.75
N SER A 173 14.66 -4.42 -14.09
CA SER A 173 13.96 -3.17 -14.36
C SER A 173 13.64 -2.39 -13.09
N ASP A 174 13.69 -1.06 -13.17
CA ASP A 174 13.22 -0.15 -12.10
C ASP A 174 11.70 0.11 -12.19
N VAL A 175 10.99 -0.66 -13.03
CA VAL A 175 9.55 -0.49 -13.28
C VAL A 175 8.76 -0.82 -12.01
N PRO A 176 7.88 0.05 -11.50
CA PRO A 176 7.07 -0.25 -10.31
C PRO A 176 6.30 -1.58 -10.42
N LEU A 177 6.21 -2.34 -9.32
CA LEU A 177 5.51 -3.63 -9.31
C LEU A 177 4.04 -3.50 -9.75
N ALA A 178 3.38 -2.39 -9.44
CA ALA A 178 2.03 -2.08 -9.91
C ALA A 178 1.91 -2.10 -11.44
N ARG A 179 2.95 -1.63 -12.15
CA ARG A 179 3.02 -1.68 -13.62
C ARG A 179 3.32 -3.08 -14.14
N VAL A 180 4.21 -3.83 -13.47
CA VAL A 180 4.45 -5.25 -13.80
C VAL A 180 3.16 -6.06 -13.68
N LEU A 181 2.39 -5.87 -12.61
CA LEU A 181 1.09 -6.52 -12.43
C LEU A 181 0.06 -6.15 -13.51
N ARG A 182 0.21 -4.99 -14.15
CA ARG A 182 -0.66 -4.56 -15.24
C ARG A 182 -0.26 -5.13 -16.59
N GLU A 183 1.04 -5.09 -16.89
CA GLU A 183 1.57 -5.43 -18.21
C GLU A 183 1.85 -6.93 -18.34
N VAL A 184 2.37 -7.55 -17.27
CA VAL A 184 2.82 -8.95 -17.22
C VAL A 184 2.36 -9.59 -15.90
N PRO A 185 1.03 -9.72 -15.65
CA PRO A 185 0.56 -10.32 -14.41
C PRO A 185 1.01 -11.79 -14.28
N PRO A 186 1.47 -12.24 -13.10
CA PRO A 186 1.85 -13.64 -12.85
C PRO A 186 0.68 -14.62 -13.03
N VAL A 187 -0.55 -14.13 -12.92
CA VAL A 187 -1.78 -14.86 -13.24
C VAL A 187 -2.45 -14.14 -14.41
N PRO A 188 -2.23 -14.55 -15.67
CA PRO A 188 -2.74 -13.84 -16.83
C PRO A 188 -4.24 -14.11 -17.07
N ALA A 189 -4.76 -15.24 -16.60
CA ALA A 189 -6.17 -15.56 -16.71
C ALA A 189 -6.68 -16.33 -15.48
N MET A 190 -7.98 -16.21 -15.19
CA MET A 190 -8.68 -17.01 -14.19
C MET A 190 -9.83 -17.77 -14.82
N ARG A 191 -10.02 -19.02 -14.39
CA ARG A 191 -11.14 -19.87 -14.82
C ARG A 191 -12.15 -20.01 -13.69
N ARG A 192 -13.44 -19.90 -14.02
CA ARG A 192 -14.59 -20.12 -13.14
C ARG A 192 -15.59 -21.05 -13.82
N VAL A 193 -16.48 -21.63 -13.01
CA VAL A 193 -17.62 -22.43 -13.47
C VAL A 193 -18.89 -21.87 -12.86
N ALA A 194 -19.96 -21.81 -13.63
CA ALA A 194 -21.27 -21.41 -13.13
C ALA A 194 -21.91 -22.56 -12.34
N ALA A 195 -21.97 -22.43 -11.01
CA ALA A 195 -22.63 -23.41 -10.13
C ALA A 195 -24.16 -23.43 -10.30
N ARG A 196 -24.72 -22.37 -10.88
CA ARG A 196 -26.12 -22.22 -11.28
C ARG A 196 -26.19 -21.18 -12.40
N ALA A 197 -27.27 -21.20 -13.17
CA ALA A 197 -27.49 -20.19 -14.20
C ALA A 197 -27.44 -18.76 -13.61
N THR A 198 -26.76 -17.85 -14.30
CA THR A 198 -26.60 -16.45 -13.90
C THR A 198 -26.48 -15.53 -15.10
N ARG A 199 -26.55 -14.21 -14.86
CA ARG A 199 -26.35 -13.18 -15.89
C ARG A 199 -25.25 -12.22 -15.47
N VAL A 200 -24.15 -12.19 -16.23
CA VAL A 200 -22.99 -11.33 -15.96
C VAL A 200 -22.71 -10.45 -17.17
N ALA A 201 -22.53 -9.15 -16.94
CA ALA A 201 -22.25 -8.17 -18.01
C ALA A 201 -23.26 -8.23 -19.18
N GLY A 202 -24.52 -8.55 -18.89
CA GLY A 202 -25.58 -8.68 -19.90
C GLY A 202 -25.59 -10.00 -20.68
N ARG A 203 -24.68 -10.94 -20.39
CA ARG A 203 -24.62 -12.28 -20.97
C ARG A 203 -25.25 -13.31 -20.05
N GLU A 204 -26.08 -14.19 -20.61
CA GLU A 204 -26.62 -15.36 -19.89
C GLU A 204 -25.55 -16.47 -19.85
N ILE A 205 -25.30 -17.01 -18.66
CA ILE A 205 -24.32 -18.06 -18.41
C ILE A 205 -25.08 -19.24 -17.81
N GLY A 206 -25.07 -20.37 -18.52
CA GLY A 206 -25.79 -21.58 -18.11
C GLY A 206 -25.09 -22.30 -16.95
N GLU A 207 -25.83 -23.13 -16.22
CA GLU A 207 -25.22 -23.99 -15.21
C GLU A 207 -24.19 -24.94 -15.83
N GLY A 208 -23.01 -25.04 -15.20
CA GLY A 208 -21.87 -25.80 -15.69
C GLY A 208 -21.07 -25.12 -16.79
N ASP A 209 -21.51 -23.97 -17.32
CA ASP A 209 -20.71 -23.21 -18.28
C ASP A 209 -19.42 -22.70 -17.63
N VAL A 210 -18.39 -22.60 -18.47
CA VAL A 210 -17.07 -22.12 -18.08
C VAL A 210 -16.99 -20.63 -18.35
N VAL A 211 -16.41 -19.88 -17.41
CA VAL A 211 -16.07 -18.48 -17.58
C VAL A 211 -14.56 -18.29 -17.50
N LEU A 212 -13.95 -17.82 -18.58
CA LEU A 212 -12.56 -17.43 -18.66
C LEU A 212 -12.44 -15.91 -18.48
N LEU A 213 -11.62 -15.49 -17.53
CA LEU A 213 -11.36 -14.09 -17.20
C LEU A 213 -9.93 -13.76 -17.67
N ASP A 214 -9.79 -13.03 -18.78
CA ASP A 214 -8.49 -12.59 -19.31
C ASP A 214 -8.02 -11.32 -18.57
N LEU A 215 -7.24 -11.53 -17.51
CA LEU A 215 -6.70 -10.45 -16.70
C LEU A 215 -5.58 -9.69 -17.42
N ALA A 216 -4.80 -10.38 -18.25
CA ALA A 216 -3.68 -9.79 -18.96
C ALA A 216 -4.15 -8.71 -19.95
N THR A 217 -5.29 -8.91 -20.60
CA THR A 217 -5.90 -7.88 -21.45
C THR A 217 -6.56 -6.79 -20.60
N ALA A 218 -7.37 -7.15 -19.61
CA ALA A 218 -8.10 -6.19 -18.78
C ALA A 218 -7.19 -5.23 -18.00
N ASN A 219 -6.07 -5.73 -17.46
CA ASN A 219 -5.18 -4.94 -16.62
C ASN A 219 -4.36 -3.90 -17.42
N ARG A 220 -4.16 -4.08 -18.73
CA ARG A 220 -3.40 -3.11 -19.55
C ARG A 220 -4.14 -1.78 -19.69
N VAL A 221 -5.46 -1.84 -19.73
CA VAL A 221 -6.34 -0.70 -19.99
C VAL A 221 -6.91 -0.08 -18.71
N HIS A 222 -6.56 -0.62 -17.54
CA HIS A 222 -7.05 -0.13 -16.25
C HIS A 222 -5.87 0.15 -15.30
N PRO A 223 -5.89 1.25 -14.52
CA PRO A 223 -4.78 1.62 -13.64
C PRO A 223 -4.61 0.66 -12.45
N VAL A 224 -5.62 -0.14 -12.14
CA VAL A 224 -5.70 -1.02 -10.98
C VAL A 224 -5.75 -2.46 -11.47
N PRO A 225 -4.76 -3.32 -11.18
CA PRO A 225 -4.70 -4.69 -11.70
C PRO A 225 -5.57 -5.68 -10.91
N LEU A 226 -6.29 -6.56 -11.61
CA LEU A 226 -7.14 -7.62 -11.04
C LEU A 226 -6.37 -8.88 -10.60
N THR A 227 -5.04 -8.88 -10.68
CA THR A 227 -4.17 -10.04 -10.38
C THR A 227 -4.42 -10.61 -8.98
N PHE A 228 -4.73 -9.75 -8.02
CA PHE A 228 -5.04 -10.11 -6.64
C PHE A 228 -6.54 -10.06 -6.33
N GLY A 229 -7.40 -10.10 -7.36
CA GLY A 229 -8.84 -9.99 -7.24
C GLY A 229 -9.35 -8.56 -7.05
N ALA A 230 -10.67 -8.44 -6.90
CA ALA A 230 -11.38 -7.19 -6.67
C ALA A 230 -12.48 -7.41 -5.61
N PRO A 231 -12.96 -6.38 -4.89
CA PRO A 231 -14.08 -6.51 -3.97
C PRO A 231 -15.28 -7.23 -4.63
N PRO A 232 -15.94 -8.16 -3.92
CA PRO A 232 -15.73 -8.55 -2.52
C PRO A 232 -14.67 -9.67 -2.33
N ARG A 233 -13.96 -10.10 -3.38
CA ARG A 233 -13.03 -11.24 -3.36
C ARG A 233 -11.58 -10.82 -3.62
N ILE A 234 -10.98 -10.12 -2.65
CA ILE A 234 -9.55 -9.77 -2.69
C ILE A 234 -8.70 -10.92 -2.13
N CYS A 235 -7.53 -11.14 -2.71
CA CYS A 235 -6.51 -12.06 -2.20
C CYS A 235 -5.91 -11.51 -0.89
N PRO A 236 -6.01 -12.24 0.24
CA PRO A 236 -5.52 -11.75 1.52
C PRO A 236 -3.98 -11.72 1.58
N GLY A 237 -3.30 -12.51 0.74
CA GLY A 237 -1.83 -12.57 0.70
C GLY A 237 -1.17 -11.51 -0.19
N ARG A 238 -1.92 -10.52 -0.71
CA ARG A 238 -1.39 -9.49 -1.62
C ARG A 238 -0.21 -8.73 -0.98
N ALA A 239 -0.41 -8.25 0.25
CA ALA A 239 0.59 -7.50 1.02
C ALA A 239 1.93 -8.24 1.10
N HIS A 240 1.85 -9.50 1.52
CA HIS A 240 2.99 -10.38 1.76
C HIS A 240 3.71 -10.71 0.46
N ALA A 241 2.97 -11.00 -0.62
CA ALA A 241 3.56 -11.26 -1.93
C ALA A 241 4.33 -10.04 -2.47
N LEU A 242 3.75 -8.84 -2.39
CA LEU A 242 4.41 -7.61 -2.84
C LEU A 242 5.64 -7.28 -1.99
N ALA A 243 5.55 -7.44 -0.68
CA ALA A 243 6.67 -7.17 0.23
C ALA A 243 7.83 -8.15 0.02
N MET A 244 7.55 -9.44 -0.19
CA MET A 244 8.59 -10.41 -0.55
C MET A 244 9.21 -10.11 -1.91
N ALA A 245 8.39 -9.76 -2.91
CA ALA A 245 8.89 -9.40 -4.23
C ALA A 245 9.81 -8.18 -4.18
N ASP A 246 9.43 -7.14 -3.44
CA ASP A 246 10.26 -5.94 -3.23
C ASP A 246 11.59 -6.27 -2.54
N GLY A 247 11.57 -7.16 -1.54
CA GLY A 247 12.77 -7.60 -0.84
C GLY A 247 13.72 -8.41 -1.73
N LEU A 248 13.18 -9.27 -2.57
CA LEU A 248 13.95 -10.07 -3.54
C LEU A 248 14.56 -9.22 -4.65
N LEU A 249 13.84 -8.19 -5.09
CA LEU A 249 14.31 -7.23 -6.10
C LEU A 249 15.30 -6.21 -5.53
N GLN A 250 15.42 -6.11 -4.21
CA GLN A 250 16.29 -5.17 -3.49
C GLN A 250 16.13 -3.72 -3.97
N ARG A 251 14.89 -3.30 -4.25
CA ARG A 251 14.65 -1.95 -4.79
C ARG A 251 15.11 -0.88 -3.80
N PRO A 252 15.92 0.10 -4.24
CA PRO A 252 16.42 1.13 -3.34
C PRO A 252 15.26 2.00 -2.85
N ARG A 253 14.99 1.97 -1.55
CA ARG A 253 14.02 2.90 -0.94
C ARG A 253 14.68 4.26 -0.73
N THR A 254 13.98 5.32 -1.13
CA THR A 254 14.43 6.71 -0.91
C THR A 254 14.54 7.03 0.58
N ALA A 255 15.30 8.07 0.92
CA ALA A 255 15.48 8.49 2.30
C ALA A 255 14.14 8.80 2.99
N PHE A 256 13.21 9.46 2.29
CA PHE A 256 11.88 9.80 2.79
C PHE A 256 10.99 8.56 2.98
N ALA A 257 11.02 7.61 2.03
CA ALA A 257 10.27 6.36 2.16
C ALA A 257 10.70 5.57 3.41
N ARG A 258 12.01 5.53 3.71
CA ARG A 258 12.55 4.85 4.91
C ARG A 258 12.07 5.44 6.24
N LEU A 259 11.70 6.71 6.29
CA LEU A 259 11.14 7.32 7.50
C LEU A 259 9.82 6.66 7.92
N HIS A 260 9.09 6.05 6.99
CA HIS A 260 7.81 5.39 7.24
C HIS A 260 7.94 3.92 7.69
N ASP A 261 9.16 3.35 7.63
CA ASP A 261 9.43 1.97 8.08
C ASP A 261 9.77 1.89 9.58
N GLN A 262 9.90 3.04 10.25
CA GLN A 262 10.28 3.09 11.65
C GLN A 262 9.12 2.66 12.56
N VAL A 263 9.48 2.13 13.73
CA VAL A 263 8.50 1.75 14.77
C VAL A 263 7.75 2.99 15.26
N THR A 264 8.47 4.10 15.45
CA THR A 264 7.87 5.38 15.77
C THR A 264 7.32 6.02 14.50
N PRO A 265 6.04 6.48 14.50
CA PRO A 265 5.47 7.15 13.33
C PRO A 265 6.25 8.42 12.97
N LEU A 266 6.34 8.71 11.68
CA LEU A 266 6.86 9.98 11.21
C LEU A 266 5.89 11.11 11.58
N LEU A 267 6.25 11.95 12.54
CA LEU A 267 5.59 13.23 12.76
C LEU A 267 6.09 14.23 11.72
N LEU A 268 5.22 14.61 10.78
CA LEU A 268 5.53 15.49 9.66
C LEU A 268 4.88 16.87 9.89
N PRO A 269 5.61 17.85 10.41
CA PRO A 269 5.09 19.21 10.52
C PRO A 269 4.99 19.86 9.14
N ASN A 270 4.03 20.76 8.96
CA ASN A 270 3.76 21.39 7.67
C ASN A 270 4.18 22.86 7.66
N ALA A 271 4.96 23.23 6.65
CA ALA A 271 5.48 24.57 6.39
C ALA A 271 4.69 25.26 5.27
N TRP A 272 4.79 26.59 5.21
CA TRP A 272 4.18 27.44 4.18
C TRP A 272 5.20 28.37 3.49
N ASP A 273 6.43 28.41 4.01
CA ASP A 273 7.56 29.15 3.45
C ASP A 273 8.88 28.46 3.81
N TYR A 274 10.01 29.02 3.35
CA TYR A 274 11.33 28.46 3.67
C TYR A 274 11.69 28.62 5.16
N ALA A 275 11.34 29.74 5.79
CA ALA A 275 11.73 30.03 7.17
C ALA A 275 11.09 29.03 8.14
N SER A 276 9.79 28.79 8.01
CA SER A 276 9.05 27.79 8.77
C SER A 276 9.64 26.39 8.58
N ALA A 277 9.93 25.98 7.35
CA ALA A 277 10.59 24.70 7.07
C ALA A 277 11.98 24.58 7.72
N ALA A 278 12.82 25.62 7.60
CA ALA A 278 14.16 25.64 8.14
C ALA A 278 14.19 25.60 9.68
N VAL A 279 13.27 26.31 10.35
CA VAL A 279 13.13 26.25 11.81
C VAL A 279 12.70 24.86 12.26
N LEU A 280 11.72 24.24 11.59
CA LEU A 280 11.30 22.88 11.89
C LEU A 280 12.46 21.89 11.70
N ALA A 281 13.18 21.96 10.59
CA ALA A 281 14.34 21.11 10.36
C ALA A 281 15.44 21.32 11.44
N ALA A 282 15.66 22.56 11.88
CA ALA A 282 16.63 22.86 12.94
C ALA A 282 16.23 22.28 14.31
N GLN A 283 14.94 22.00 14.54
CA GLN A 283 14.45 21.28 15.72
C GLN A 283 14.59 19.75 15.60
N GLY A 284 15.20 19.25 14.52
CA GLY A 284 15.48 17.82 14.32
C GLY A 284 14.37 17.03 13.64
N PHE A 285 13.32 17.70 13.12
CA PHE A 285 12.33 17.01 12.29
C PHE A 285 13.00 16.50 11.01
N PRO A 286 12.94 15.18 10.70
CA PRO A 286 13.69 14.59 9.59
C PRO A 286 13.12 14.94 8.21
N ALA A 287 11.88 15.44 8.17
CA ALA A 287 11.21 15.92 6.98
C ALA A 287 10.12 16.95 7.34
N VAL A 288 9.70 17.73 6.35
CA VAL A 288 8.56 18.66 6.46
C VAL A 288 7.54 18.43 5.33
N GLY A 289 6.26 18.69 5.59
CA GLY A 289 5.24 18.79 4.54
C GLY A 289 5.01 20.24 4.13
N THR A 290 4.36 20.51 3.00
CA THR A 290 3.69 21.79 2.77
C THR A 290 2.21 21.70 3.17
N THR A 291 1.52 22.83 3.27
CA THR A 291 0.05 22.87 3.47
C THR A 291 -0.58 23.77 2.41
N SER A 292 -1.55 23.24 1.65
CA SER A 292 -2.25 23.99 0.60
C SER A 292 -2.87 25.29 1.15
N LEU A 293 -3.53 25.24 2.31
CA LEU A 293 -4.12 26.42 2.96
C LEU A 293 -3.09 27.52 3.21
N GLY A 294 -1.90 27.17 3.69
CA GLY A 294 -0.85 28.15 3.96
C GLY A 294 -0.32 28.79 2.67
N VAL A 295 -0.13 27.98 1.64
CA VAL A 295 0.32 28.44 0.31
C VAL A 295 -0.73 29.36 -0.33
N ALA A 296 -1.98 28.93 -0.36
CA ALA A 296 -3.09 29.69 -0.95
C ALA A 296 -3.31 31.02 -0.20
N ALA A 297 -3.40 30.97 1.14
CA ALA A 297 -3.64 32.16 1.95
C ALA A 297 -2.48 33.17 1.84
N ALA A 298 -1.23 32.73 1.78
CA ALA A 298 -0.08 33.61 1.58
C ALA A 298 -0.10 34.31 0.21
N ALA A 299 -0.72 33.68 -0.80
CA ALA A 299 -0.91 34.25 -2.14
C ALA A 299 -2.22 35.07 -2.28
N GLY A 300 -3.08 35.10 -1.26
CA GLY A 300 -4.40 35.73 -1.34
C GLY A 300 -5.40 34.95 -2.20
N LEU A 301 -5.19 33.64 -2.36
CA LEU A 301 -6.01 32.74 -3.15
C LEU A 301 -6.88 31.84 -2.24
N PRO A 302 -8.04 31.37 -2.72
CA PRO A 302 -8.82 30.34 -2.01
C PRO A 302 -8.08 28.99 -2.02
N ASP A 303 -8.11 28.30 -0.88
CA ASP A 303 -7.60 26.94 -0.74
C ASP A 303 -8.55 25.92 -1.39
N GLY A 304 -7.99 24.82 -1.90
CA GLY A 304 -8.77 23.74 -2.53
C GLY A 304 -9.45 24.13 -3.85
N ALA A 305 -9.03 25.23 -4.47
CA ALA A 305 -9.60 25.76 -5.72
C ALA A 305 -8.77 25.39 -6.96
N ALA A 306 -7.74 24.54 -6.81
CA ALA A 306 -6.80 24.19 -7.87
C ALA A 306 -6.12 25.42 -8.52
N ALA A 307 -5.90 26.49 -7.75
CA ALA A 307 -5.41 27.78 -8.24
C ALA A 307 -3.93 28.07 -7.92
N THR A 308 -3.22 27.12 -7.29
CA THR A 308 -1.94 27.38 -6.61
C THR A 308 -0.74 26.65 -7.25
N VAL A 309 -0.83 26.27 -8.53
CA VAL A 309 0.23 25.50 -9.24
C VAL A 309 1.57 26.24 -9.17
N GLU A 310 1.58 27.52 -9.56
CA GLU A 310 2.82 28.31 -9.62
C GLU A 310 3.36 28.64 -8.24
N GLU A 311 2.49 28.87 -7.26
CA GLU A 311 2.80 29.10 -5.86
C GLU A 311 3.46 27.85 -5.24
N ASN A 312 2.91 26.67 -5.49
CA ASN A 312 3.49 25.40 -5.03
C ASN A 312 4.86 25.14 -5.64
N LEU A 313 5.02 25.36 -6.94
CA LEU A 313 6.32 25.22 -7.61
C LEU A 313 7.34 26.24 -7.12
N ALA A 314 6.92 27.49 -6.88
CA ALA A 314 7.79 28.52 -6.32
C ALA A 314 8.22 28.17 -4.90
N LEU A 315 7.32 27.66 -4.05
CA LEU A 315 7.66 27.18 -2.72
C LEU A 315 8.61 25.98 -2.79
N ALA A 316 8.30 24.97 -3.60
CA ALA A 316 9.14 23.78 -3.76
C ALA A 316 10.57 24.14 -4.20
N ARG A 317 10.74 25.08 -5.15
CA ARG A 317 12.06 25.60 -5.55
C ARG A 317 12.83 26.24 -4.40
N ARG A 318 12.14 26.97 -3.51
CA ARG A 318 12.77 27.57 -2.32
C ARG A 318 13.16 26.49 -1.31
N LEU A 319 12.27 25.53 -1.04
CA LEU A 319 12.54 24.42 -0.12
C LEU A 319 13.67 23.52 -0.61
N GLY A 320 13.78 23.31 -1.92
CA GLY A 320 14.87 22.56 -2.57
C GLY A 320 16.28 23.11 -2.35
N GLN A 321 16.40 24.36 -1.86
CA GLN A 321 17.69 24.95 -1.46
C GLN A 321 18.13 24.48 -0.06
N GLY A 322 17.21 23.88 0.71
CA GLY A 322 17.46 23.34 2.04
C GLY A 322 18.18 21.98 2.03
N SER A 323 18.61 21.54 3.21
CA SER A 323 19.27 20.23 3.42
C SER A 323 18.34 19.18 4.07
N PHE A 324 17.03 19.44 4.06
CA PHE A 324 16.00 18.61 4.65
C PHE A 324 15.09 18.01 3.58
N LEU A 325 14.46 16.88 3.89
CA LEU A 325 13.47 16.25 3.02
C LEU A 325 12.15 17.01 3.11
N PHE A 326 11.42 17.12 2.00
CA PHE A 326 10.10 17.74 2.02
C PHE A 326 9.09 17.02 1.11
N SER A 327 7.81 17.06 1.52
CA SER A 327 6.68 16.55 0.74
C SER A 327 5.72 17.69 0.41
N VAL A 328 5.25 17.77 -0.83
CA VAL A 328 4.40 18.88 -1.30
C VAL A 328 2.92 18.45 -1.35
N ASP A 329 2.05 19.26 -0.78
CA ASP A 329 0.61 19.14 -0.92
C ASP A 329 0.17 19.73 -2.27
N VAL A 330 -0.28 18.86 -3.19
CA VAL A 330 -0.64 19.25 -4.57
C VAL A 330 -2.13 19.19 -4.84
N GLU A 331 -2.97 19.19 -3.79
CA GLU A 331 -4.43 19.04 -3.90
C GLU A 331 -4.76 17.82 -4.80
N GLY A 332 -5.73 17.95 -5.72
CA GLY A 332 -6.07 16.93 -6.71
C GLY A 332 -5.11 16.84 -7.92
N GLY A 333 -3.92 17.45 -7.83
CA GLY A 333 -2.92 17.53 -8.90
C GLY A 333 -3.17 18.64 -9.91
N PHE A 334 -4.12 19.55 -9.64
CA PHE A 334 -4.49 20.70 -10.47
C PHE A 334 -4.97 20.38 -11.90
N SER A 335 -5.20 19.11 -12.20
CA SER A 335 -5.72 18.64 -13.48
C SER A 335 -6.48 17.32 -13.30
N ASP A 336 -7.49 17.10 -14.14
CA ASP A 336 -8.11 15.78 -14.30
C ASP A 336 -7.39 14.90 -15.33
N ASP A 337 -6.38 15.43 -16.03
CA ASP A 337 -5.53 14.68 -16.94
C ASP A 337 -4.36 14.02 -16.18
N PRO A 338 -4.29 12.68 -16.06
CA PRO A 338 -3.22 11.99 -15.33
C PRO A 338 -1.81 12.34 -15.80
N GLU A 339 -1.62 12.59 -17.10
CA GLU A 339 -0.29 12.90 -17.65
C GLU A 339 0.18 14.28 -17.20
N LYS A 340 -0.73 15.27 -17.13
CA LYS A 340 -0.40 16.60 -16.59
C LYS A 340 -0.07 16.57 -15.10
N VAL A 341 -0.72 15.68 -14.35
CA VAL A 341 -0.39 15.46 -12.93
C VAL A 341 1.00 14.82 -12.81
N ALA A 342 1.36 13.91 -13.70
CA ALA A 342 2.69 13.31 -13.77
C ALA A 342 3.77 14.35 -14.13
N GLU A 343 3.54 15.20 -15.14
CA GLU A 343 4.45 16.30 -15.50
C GLU A 343 4.69 17.27 -14.33
N LEU A 344 3.65 17.59 -13.55
CA LEU A 344 3.82 18.40 -12.35
C LEU A 344 4.67 17.68 -11.30
N ALA A 345 4.44 16.38 -11.09
CA ALA A 345 5.21 15.58 -10.14
C ALA A 345 6.69 15.49 -10.53
N GLU A 346 7.01 15.35 -11.83
CA GLU A 346 8.37 15.44 -12.37
C GLU A 346 9.01 16.79 -12.02
N ARG A 347 8.34 17.90 -12.32
CA ARG A 347 8.85 19.26 -12.02
C ARG A 347 9.10 19.49 -10.54
N LEU A 348 8.27 18.91 -9.66
CA LEU A 348 8.45 18.99 -8.20
C LEU A 348 9.63 18.14 -7.75
N TYR A 349 9.78 16.94 -8.30
CA TYR A 349 10.90 16.05 -8.00
C TYR A 349 12.24 16.65 -8.45
N ASP A 350 12.30 17.26 -9.63
CA ASP A 350 13.49 17.93 -10.17
C ASP A 350 14.00 19.05 -9.26
N VAL A 351 13.12 19.68 -8.48
CA VAL A 351 13.47 20.73 -7.51
C VAL A 351 13.65 20.20 -6.09
N GLY A 352 13.69 18.87 -5.92
CA GLY A 352 14.07 18.21 -4.66
C GLY A 352 12.91 17.68 -3.81
N ALA A 353 11.67 17.72 -4.29
CA ALA A 353 10.54 17.16 -3.55
C ALA A 353 10.75 15.64 -3.35
N SER A 354 10.61 15.18 -2.11
CA SER A 354 10.76 13.77 -1.75
C SER A 354 9.44 13.00 -1.79
N GLY A 355 8.31 13.71 -1.82
CA GLY A 355 6.98 13.13 -1.95
C GLY A 355 5.90 14.18 -2.23
N ILE A 356 4.69 13.71 -2.48
CA ILE A 356 3.49 14.53 -2.65
C ILE A 356 2.29 13.97 -1.88
N ASN A 357 1.39 14.84 -1.45
CA ASN A 357 0.01 14.46 -1.12
C ASN A 357 -0.86 14.75 -2.34
N LEU A 358 -1.57 13.74 -2.84
CA LEU A 358 -2.49 13.85 -3.98
C LEU A 358 -3.87 13.40 -3.52
N GLU A 359 -4.92 14.22 -3.70
CA GLU A 359 -6.25 13.96 -3.16
C GLU A 359 -7.34 13.69 -4.21
N ASP A 360 -8.40 13.00 -3.78
CA ASP A 360 -9.59 12.78 -4.59
C ASP A 360 -10.73 13.79 -4.29
N GLY A 361 -10.54 14.67 -3.32
CA GLY A 361 -11.44 15.81 -3.07
C GLY A 361 -11.47 16.78 -4.25
N ARG A 362 -12.64 17.39 -4.50
CA ARG A 362 -12.84 18.37 -5.57
C ARG A 362 -13.31 19.71 -4.98
N PRO A 363 -13.04 20.84 -5.66
CA PRO A 363 -13.45 22.18 -5.21
C PRO A 363 -14.97 22.33 -4.97
N ASP A 364 -15.79 21.51 -5.64
CA ASP A 364 -17.25 21.48 -5.51
C ASP A 364 -17.74 20.61 -4.34
N SER A 365 -16.85 20.23 -3.41
CA SER A 365 -17.13 19.36 -2.25
C SER A 365 -17.64 17.97 -2.64
N THR A 366 -17.27 17.49 -3.83
CA THR A 366 -17.46 16.11 -4.26
C THR A 366 -16.15 15.33 -4.24
N LEU A 367 -16.23 14.03 -4.50
CA LEU A 367 -15.07 13.16 -4.68
C LEU A 367 -14.93 12.82 -6.16
N ALA A 368 -13.71 12.86 -6.67
CA ALA A 368 -13.38 12.32 -7.98
C ALA A 368 -13.76 10.83 -8.07
N PRO A 369 -14.06 10.33 -9.28
CA PRO A 369 -14.15 8.90 -9.54
C PRO A 369 -12.89 8.19 -9.03
N VAL A 370 -13.06 7.05 -8.35
CA VAL A 370 -11.94 6.34 -7.73
C VAL A 370 -10.91 5.89 -8.78
N GLU A 371 -11.38 5.55 -9.98
CA GLU A 371 -10.57 5.14 -11.12
C GLU A 371 -9.75 6.31 -11.67
N LEU A 372 -10.31 7.54 -11.66
CA LEU A 372 -9.61 8.73 -12.10
C LEU A 372 -8.45 9.06 -11.18
N HIS A 373 -8.68 9.01 -9.86
CA HIS A 373 -7.62 9.27 -8.88
C HIS A 373 -6.53 8.17 -8.93
N ALA A 374 -6.94 6.91 -9.07
CA ALA A 374 -6.02 5.79 -9.31
C ALA A 374 -5.17 5.98 -10.58
N ALA A 375 -5.77 6.47 -11.67
CA ALA A 375 -5.03 6.76 -12.91
C ALA A 375 -3.96 7.85 -12.70
N LYS A 376 -4.28 8.92 -11.95
CA LYS A 376 -3.31 9.97 -11.59
C LYS A 376 -2.14 9.41 -10.77
N ILE A 377 -2.42 8.58 -9.76
CA ILE A 377 -1.38 7.91 -8.95
C ILE A 377 -0.47 7.06 -9.85
N ALA A 378 -1.06 6.22 -10.69
CA ALA A 378 -0.32 5.32 -11.56
C ALA A 378 0.56 6.08 -12.57
N ALA A 379 0.06 7.21 -13.11
CA ALA A 379 0.82 8.08 -14.01
C ALA A 379 2.03 8.69 -13.29
N VAL A 380 1.84 9.27 -12.09
CA VAL A 380 2.95 9.80 -11.28
C VAL A 380 3.98 8.73 -10.96
N LYS A 381 3.55 7.54 -10.54
CA LYS A 381 4.49 6.45 -10.21
C LYS A 381 5.23 5.91 -11.43
N SER A 382 4.64 5.99 -12.62
CA SER A 382 5.31 5.60 -13.86
C SER A 382 6.36 6.64 -14.29
N ALA A 383 6.03 7.93 -14.15
CA ALA A 383 6.92 9.04 -14.48
C ALA A 383 8.09 9.19 -13.49
N VAL A 384 7.78 9.13 -12.19
CA VAL A 384 8.75 9.34 -11.11
C VAL A 384 8.66 8.24 -10.04
N PRO A 385 9.19 7.03 -10.31
CA PRO A 385 9.12 5.90 -9.38
C PRO A 385 9.65 6.20 -7.97
N ALA A 386 10.64 7.09 -7.86
CA ALA A 386 11.29 7.48 -6.61
C ALA A 386 10.50 8.49 -5.77
N LEU A 387 9.54 9.22 -6.35
CA LEU A 387 8.71 10.17 -5.61
C LEU A 387 7.68 9.42 -4.77
N PHE A 388 7.63 9.73 -3.47
CA PHE A 388 6.66 9.13 -2.56
C PHE A 388 5.27 9.72 -2.79
N VAL A 389 4.29 8.91 -3.20
CA VAL A 389 2.90 9.35 -3.39
C VAL A 389 2.08 8.96 -2.16
N ASN A 390 1.63 9.96 -1.42
CA ASN A 390 0.68 9.81 -0.32
C ASN A 390 -0.74 10.08 -0.82
N ALA A 391 -1.47 9.02 -1.16
CA ALA A 391 -2.80 9.13 -1.75
C ALA A 391 -3.86 9.47 -0.69
N ARG A 392 -4.50 10.63 -0.83
CA ARG A 392 -5.47 11.18 0.10
C ARG A 392 -6.89 10.92 -0.38
N THR A 393 -7.72 10.36 0.51
CA THR A 393 -9.16 10.26 0.31
C THR A 393 -9.88 11.25 1.22
N ASP A 394 -10.74 12.08 0.65
CA ASP A 394 -11.46 13.14 1.35
C ASP A 394 -12.83 12.72 1.88
N THR A 395 -13.06 11.41 1.97
CA THR A 395 -14.33 10.82 2.45
C THR A 395 -14.72 11.33 3.83
N TYR A 396 -13.81 11.30 4.80
CA TYR A 396 -14.04 11.84 6.14
C TYR A 396 -13.94 13.37 6.18
N TRP A 397 -13.02 13.98 5.42
CA TRP A 397 -12.85 15.43 5.37
C TRP A 397 -14.12 16.16 4.87
N LEU A 398 -14.81 15.57 3.90
CA LEU A 398 -16.04 16.09 3.32
C LEU A 398 -17.31 15.52 3.98
N GLY A 399 -17.20 14.55 4.90
CA GLY A 399 -18.33 13.83 5.49
C GLY A 399 -19.18 13.09 4.43
N ARG A 400 -18.53 12.48 3.44
CA ARG A 400 -19.16 11.83 2.29
C ARG A 400 -18.56 10.47 2.00
N GLN A 401 -19.42 9.47 1.81
CA GLN A 401 -18.99 8.12 1.43
C GLN A 401 -17.92 7.55 2.38
N GLU A 402 -18.01 7.85 3.68
CA GLU A 402 -17.07 7.38 4.71
C GLU A 402 -16.94 5.86 4.68
N GLU A 403 -18.06 5.17 4.41
CA GLU A 403 -18.13 3.71 4.25
C GLU A 403 -17.28 3.17 3.10
N LYS A 404 -16.86 4.03 2.16
CA LYS A 404 -16.02 3.66 1.01
C LYS A 404 -14.54 3.97 1.21
N THR A 405 -14.14 4.53 2.35
CA THR A 405 -12.74 4.91 2.62
C THR A 405 -11.80 3.74 2.39
N GLU A 406 -12.06 2.60 3.01
CA GLU A 406 -11.24 1.40 2.89
C GLU A 406 -11.11 0.93 1.43
N THR A 407 -12.24 0.88 0.70
CA THR A 407 -12.24 0.46 -0.70
C THR A 407 -11.43 1.43 -1.58
N ARG A 408 -11.56 2.75 -1.37
CA ARG A 408 -10.79 3.77 -2.11
C ARG A 408 -9.30 3.64 -1.83
N LEU A 409 -8.91 3.53 -0.56
CA LEU A 409 -7.50 3.40 -0.18
C LEU A 409 -6.87 2.11 -0.74
N ALA A 410 -7.59 1.00 -0.70
CA ALA A 410 -7.13 -0.25 -1.31
C ALA A 410 -6.91 -0.10 -2.83
N VAL A 411 -7.78 0.64 -3.52
CA VAL A 411 -7.63 0.92 -4.95
C VAL A 411 -6.41 1.83 -5.20
N TYR A 412 -6.17 2.83 -4.36
CA TYR A 412 -5.03 3.74 -4.48
C TYR A 412 -3.69 3.05 -4.21
N GLU A 413 -3.68 2.14 -3.22
CA GLU A 413 -2.57 1.25 -2.96
C GLU A 413 -2.28 0.33 -4.17
N GLN A 414 -3.33 -0.20 -4.82
CA GLN A 414 -3.19 -1.00 -6.04
C GLN A 414 -2.68 -0.19 -7.23
N ALA A 415 -3.00 1.10 -7.30
CA ALA A 415 -2.46 2.02 -8.30
C ALA A 415 -0.97 2.37 -8.08
N GLY A 416 -0.43 2.05 -6.90
CA GLY A 416 0.99 2.23 -6.58
C GLY A 416 1.30 3.33 -5.58
N ALA A 417 0.31 3.84 -4.83
CA ALA A 417 0.56 4.77 -3.75
C ALA A 417 1.56 4.19 -2.72
N ASP A 418 2.53 4.99 -2.27
CA ASP A 418 3.54 4.58 -1.29
C ASP A 418 3.05 4.75 0.15
N GLY A 419 1.98 5.53 0.34
CA GLY A 419 1.26 5.75 1.58
C GLY A 419 -0.15 6.22 1.28
N VAL A 420 -1.03 6.14 2.28
CA VAL A 420 -2.43 6.57 2.16
C VAL A 420 -2.80 7.53 3.28
N PHE A 421 -3.76 8.41 3.03
CA PHE A 421 -4.14 9.48 3.96
C PHE A 421 -5.66 9.63 4.05
N ALA A 422 -6.20 9.57 5.28
CA ALA A 422 -7.62 9.80 5.57
C ALA A 422 -7.78 10.97 6.58
N PRO A 423 -7.71 12.24 6.14
CA PRO A 423 -7.95 13.37 7.01
C PRO A 423 -9.40 13.41 7.51
N GLY A 424 -9.59 13.88 8.75
CA GLY A 424 -10.90 13.92 9.42
C GLY A 424 -11.25 12.64 10.19
N LEU A 425 -10.62 11.50 9.85
CA LEU A 425 -10.77 10.26 10.61
C LEU A 425 -10.10 10.40 11.98
N SER A 426 -10.88 10.21 13.05
CA SER A 426 -10.41 10.28 14.45
C SER A 426 -10.91 9.14 15.33
N ASP A 427 -11.73 8.24 14.79
CA ASP A 427 -12.25 7.04 15.49
C ASP A 427 -11.13 5.99 15.64
N PRO A 428 -10.73 5.62 16.88
CA PRO A 428 -9.68 4.63 17.14
C PRO A 428 -9.90 3.26 16.50
N ASP A 429 -11.13 2.73 16.57
CA ASP A 429 -11.45 1.38 16.09
C ASP A 429 -11.35 1.34 14.55
N ARG A 430 -11.78 2.42 13.90
CA ARG A 430 -11.68 2.57 12.44
C ARG A 430 -10.25 2.77 11.98
N ILE A 431 -9.44 3.52 12.73
CA ILE A 431 -8.01 3.68 12.42
C ILE A 431 -7.30 2.34 12.51
N ALA A 432 -7.50 1.59 13.61
CA ALA A 432 -6.92 0.26 13.79
C ALA A 432 -7.32 -0.69 12.64
N ALA A 433 -8.62 -0.77 12.33
CA ALA A 433 -9.11 -1.60 11.24
C ALA A 433 -8.48 -1.25 9.87
N LEU A 434 -8.31 0.04 9.57
CA LEU A 434 -7.61 0.45 8.33
C LEU A 434 -6.15 0.00 8.34
N THR A 435 -5.43 0.21 9.44
CA THR A 435 -4.00 -0.18 9.51
C THR A 435 -3.77 -1.69 9.44
N GLU A 436 -4.74 -2.51 9.88
CA GLU A 436 -4.68 -3.96 9.74
C GLU A 436 -4.82 -4.42 8.28
N ASN A 437 -5.56 -3.67 7.46
CA ASN A 437 -5.87 -4.04 6.08
C ASN A 437 -4.96 -3.38 5.04
N LEU A 438 -4.29 -2.28 5.40
CA LEU A 438 -3.39 -1.54 4.51
C LEU A 438 -1.97 -2.11 4.54
N THR A 439 -1.33 -2.14 3.37
CA THR A 439 0.06 -2.64 3.26
C THR A 439 1.07 -1.50 3.13
N VAL A 440 0.56 -0.28 2.99
CA VAL A 440 1.32 0.96 2.90
C VAL A 440 1.04 1.81 4.14
N PRO A 441 1.98 2.65 4.59
CA PRO A 441 1.82 3.50 5.77
C PRO A 441 0.56 4.38 5.69
N LEU A 442 -0.29 4.29 6.72
CA LEU A 442 -1.40 5.22 6.93
C LEU A 442 -0.87 6.53 7.53
N ASN A 443 -1.27 7.64 6.92
CA ASN A 443 -1.16 9.00 7.41
C ASN A 443 -2.47 9.42 8.08
N ILE A 444 -2.39 10.01 9.28
CA ILE A 444 -3.52 10.65 9.97
C ILE A 444 -3.20 12.13 10.19
N LEU A 445 -4.20 12.99 9.98
CA LEU A 445 -4.09 14.41 10.30
C LEU A 445 -4.30 14.58 11.80
N TYR A 446 -3.29 15.09 12.51
CA TYR A 446 -3.42 15.37 13.93
C TYR A 446 -4.49 16.44 14.18
N THR A 447 -5.34 16.19 15.16
CA THR A 447 -6.29 17.17 15.69
C THR A 447 -6.16 17.23 17.22
N PRO A 448 -6.28 18.41 17.85
CA PRO A 448 -6.14 18.54 19.31
C PRO A 448 -7.15 17.72 20.12
N THR A 449 -8.30 17.38 19.53
CA THR A 449 -9.38 16.60 20.16
C THR A 449 -9.34 15.12 19.78
N GLY A 450 -8.41 14.71 18.91
CA GLY A 450 -8.26 13.34 18.45
C GLY A 450 -7.25 12.54 19.27
N PRO A 451 -6.93 11.31 18.83
CA PRO A 451 -5.92 10.48 19.46
C PRO A 451 -4.53 11.15 19.46
N THR A 452 -3.78 10.92 20.53
CA THR A 452 -2.40 11.37 20.69
C THR A 452 -1.46 10.62 19.73
N LEU A 453 -0.24 11.14 19.55
CA LEU A 453 0.79 10.47 18.76
C LEU A 453 1.07 9.04 19.25
N ALA A 454 1.11 8.85 20.57
CA ALA A 454 1.36 7.54 21.16
C ALA A 454 0.21 6.56 20.88
N GLU A 455 -1.04 7.02 21.01
CA GLU A 455 -2.21 6.20 20.70
C GLU A 455 -2.24 5.82 19.21
N LEU A 456 -2.03 6.79 18.31
CA LEU A 456 -1.93 6.51 16.86
C LEU A 456 -0.81 5.51 16.54
N ALA A 457 0.35 5.61 17.21
CA ALA A 457 1.44 4.66 17.04
C ALA A 457 1.03 3.22 17.44
N THR A 458 0.30 3.07 18.55
CA THR A 458 -0.20 1.76 19.00
C THR A 458 -1.23 1.18 18.04
N MET A 459 -1.98 2.03 17.33
CA MET A 459 -2.92 1.64 16.28
C MET A 459 -2.22 1.41 14.93
N GLY A 460 -0.90 1.26 14.86
CA GLY A 460 -0.22 0.93 13.60
C GLY A 460 -0.03 2.10 12.61
N VAL A 461 -0.44 3.32 12.95
CA VAL A 461 -0.20 4.51 12.10
C VAL A 461 1.31 4.71 11.92
N ARG A 462 1.74 5.14 10.73
CA ARG A 462 3.17 5.32 10.39
C ARG A 462 3.53 6.74 9.98
N ARG A 463 2.55 7.59 9.72
CA ARG A 463 2.74 9.02 9.49
C ARG A 463 1.64 9.83 10.17
N ILE A 464 2.02 10.97 10.74
CA ILE A 464 1.09 11.92 11.35
C ILE A 464 1.45 13.30 10.79
N SER A 465 0.54 13.92 10.05
CA SER A 465 0.72 15.28 9.54
C SER A 465 0.01 16.31 10.41
N LEU A 466 0.49 17.55 10.42
CA LEU A 466 -0.12 18.64 11.20
C LEU A 466 -1.01 19.57 10.35
N GLY A 467 -0.98 19.41 9.02
CA GLY A 467 -1.72 20.22 8.06
C GLY A 467 -1.56 21.72 8.33
N SER A 468 -2.64 22.47 8.24
CA SER A 468 -2.61 23.92 8.45
C SER A 468 -2.55 24.36 9.92
N LEU A 469 -2.46 23.44 10.89
CA LEU A 469 -2.48 23.79 12.32
C LEU A 469 -1.39 24.80 12.68
N LEU A 470 -0.15 24.55 12.25
CA LEU A 470 0.99 25.42 12.55
C LEU A 470 0.83 26.82 11.94
N TYR A 471 0.33 26.88 10.70
CA TYR A 471 0.06 28.15 10.02
C TYR A 471 -1.00 28.97 10.76
N ARG A 472 -2.12 28.35 11.12
CA ARG A 472 -3.21 29.01 11.86
C ARG A 472 -2.75 29.47 13.24
N ASN A 473 -1.93 28.68 13.94
CA ASN A 473 -1.35 29.07 15.22
C ASN A 473 -0.40 30.27 15.08
N ALA A 474 0.43 30.30 14.03
CA ALA A 474 1.33 31.43 13.76
C ALA A 474 0.56 32.72 13.48
N LEU A 475 -0.51 32.66 12.67
CA LEU A 475 -1.39 33.79 12.44
C LEU A 475 -2.07 34.27 13.72
N ALA A 476 -2.59 33.35 14.53
CA ALA A 476 -3.22 33.67 15.81
C ALA A 476 -2.22 34.38 16.75
N ALA A 477 -1.00 33.86 16.88
CA ALA A 477 0.05 34.46 17.71
C ALA A 477 0.44 35.88 17.22
N ALA A 478 0.55 36.07 15.90
CA ALA A 478 0.84 37.37 15.31
C ALA A 478 -0.28 38.38 15.62
N VAL A 479 -1.55 37.98 15.46
CA VAL A 479 -2.71 38.82 15.77
C VAL A 479 -2.77 39.13 17.26
N THR A 480 -2.64 38.12 18.14
CA THR A 480 -2.64 38.31 19.59
C THR A 480 -1.58 39.31 20.04
N THR A 481 -0.35 39.18 19.51
CA THR A 481 0.75 40.09 19.81
C THR A 481 0.43 41.52 19.36
N ALA A 482 -0.05 41.69 18.12
CA ALA A 482 -0.40 43.01 17.58
C ALA A 482 -1.53 43.67 18.38
N THR A 483 -2.56 42.90 18.76
CA THR A 483 -3.67 43.42 19.56
C THR A 483 -3.27 43.76 20.99
N ALA A 484 -2.40 42.96 21.62
CA ALA A 484 -1.89 43.26 22.95
C ALA A 484 -1.13 44.59 22.96
N VAL A 485 -0.26 44.82 21.96
CA VAL A 485 0.45 46.10 21.82
C VAL A 485 -0.51 47.27 21.59
N ARG A 486 -1.48 47.13 20.69
CA ARG A 486 -2.50 48.16 20.42
C ARG A 486 -3.28 48.53 21.68
N ASP A 487 -3.59 47.53 22.50
CA ASP A 487 -4.46 47.68 23.67
C ASP A 487 -3.68 47.94 24.97
N GLY A 488 -2.35 48.11 24.89
CA GLY A 488 -1.49 48.41 26.05
C GLY A 488 -1.30 47.24 27.02
N LEU A 489 -1.54 46.01 26.57
CA LEU A 489 -1.39 44.78 27.34
C LEU A 489 0.04 44.21 27.21
N PRO A 490 0.52 43.45 28.22
CA PRO A 490 1.80 42.74 28.12
C PRO A 490 1.85 41.79 26.92
N THR A 491 3.04 41.62 26.35
CA THR A 491 3.32 40.64 25.29
C THR A 491 4.17 39.49 25.82
N GLU A 492 3.94 38.29 25.31
CA GLU A 492 4.73 37.10 25.65
C GLU A 492 6.15 37.18 25.03
N PRO A 493 7.21 36.76 25.75
CA PRO A 493 8.60 36.88 25.29
C PRO A 493 9.06 35.81 24.28
N ALA A 494 8.23 34.83 23.93
CA ALA A 494 8.59 33.70 23.08
C ALA A 494 8.76 34.11 21.59
N THR A 495 9.84 34.81 21.29
CA THR A 495 10.20 35.28 19.93
C THR A 495 11.56 34.72 19.53
N LEU A 496 11.68 34.29 18.27
CA LEU A 496 12.99 34.06 17.68
C LEU A 496 13.70 35.41 17.59
N SER A 497 14.96 35.45 18.04
CA SER A 497 15.80 36.62 17.90
C SER A 497 16.07 36.94 16.43
N TYR A 498 16.41 38.19 16.16
CA TYR A 498 16.77 38.64 14.80
C TYR A 498 17.93 37.81 14.22
N ALA A 499 18.92 37.48 15.04
CA ALA A 499 20.08 36.68 14.66
C ALA A 499 19.68 35.24 14.28
N GLU A 500 18.77 34.62 15.04
CA GLU A 500 18.26 33.28 14.73
C GLU A 500 17.54 33.25 13.38
N VAL A 501 16.69 34.24 13.10
CA VAL A 501 15.96 34.31 11.82
C VAL A 501 16.93 34.55 10.64
N GLN A 502 17.89 35.46 10.78
CA GLN A 502 18.92 35.71 9.76
C GLN A 502 19.76 34.45 9.45
N ALA A 503 20.09 33.66 10.47
CA ALA A 503 20.88 32.44 10.31
C ALA A 503 20.17 31.34 9.48
N LEU A 504 18.83 31.37 9.37
CA LEU A 504 18.07 30.38 8.60
C LEU A 504 18.41 30.41 7.10
N GLY A 505 18.64 31.60 6.55
CA GLY A 505 18.98 31.83 5.14
C GLY A 505 20.47 31.66 4.81
N ALA A 506 21.32 31.53 5.82
CA ALA A 506 22.76 31.38 5.60
C ALA A 506 23.08 29.96 5.07
N PRO A 507 23.86 29.83 3.99
CA PRO A 507 24.25 28.52 3.45
C PRO A 507 25.07 27.73 4.48
N ALA A 508 24.90 26.40 4.47
CA ALA A 508 25.38 25.51 5.54
C ALA A 508 26.89 25.63 5.86
N HIS A 509 27.73 26.07 4.92
CA HIS A 509 29.17 26.26 5.12
C HIS A 509 29.53 27.49 5.98
N LEU A 510 28.61 28.44 6.18
CA LEU A 510 28.80 29.62 7.05
C LEU A 510 28.32 29.38 8.49
N ARG A 511 27.69 28.23 8.79
CA ARG A 511 27.19 27.90 10.14
C ARG A 511 28.26 27.33 11.08
N ARG A 512 29.48 27.07 10.57
CA ARG A 512 30.66 26.68 11.37
C ARG A 512 31.60 27.86 11.55
N GLY A 513 31.18 28.82 12.37
CA GLY A 513 32.05 29.86 12.93
C GLY A 513 31.82 29.89 14.43
N ASP A 514 32.89 29.69 15.20
CA ASP A 514 33.01 29.79 16.67
C ASP A 514 32.52 28.53 17.45
N THR A 515 33.41 27.67 17.95
CA THR A 515 34.36 27.97 19.03
C THR A 515 35.52 26.97 19.02
N CYS A 516 36.70 27.40 18.57
CA CYS A 516 37.96 26.75 18.92
C CYS A 516 38.64 27.64 19.97
N VAL A 517 38.26 27.48 21.24
CA VAL A 517 38.99 28.10 22.34
C VAL A 517 40.27 27.30 22.51
N ARG A 518 41.37 27.85 21.99
CA ARG A 518 42.74 27.45 22.38
C ARG A 518 42.88 27.68 23.89
N HIS A 519 43.22 26.64 24.63
CA HIS A 519 43.85 26.78 25.93
C HIS A 519 45.36 26.69 25.73
N ASP A 520 46.03 27.84 25.80
CA ASP A 520 47.46 27.94 26.09
C ASP A 520 47.58 28.48 27.53
N ALA A 521 47.99 27.62 28.46
CA ALA A 521 48.85 27.87 29.63
C ALA A 521 48.98 26.58 30.46
#